data_AF-A0A974HXR7-F1
#
_entry.id   AF-A0A974HXR7-F1
#
_cell.length_a   1.000
_cell.length_b   1.000
_cell.length_c   1.000
_cell.angle_alpha   90.00
_cell.angle_beta   90.00
_cell.angle_gamma   90.00
#
_symmetry.space_group_name_H-M   'P 1'
#
loop_
_entity.id
_entity.type
_entity.pdbx_description
1 polymer ?
#
loop_
_entity_poly.entity_id
_entity_poly.type
_entity_poly.pdbx_seq_one_letter_code
_entity_poly.pdbx_strand_id
1 'polypeptide(L)'
;MDVKYATSVIWMIIVQLPLHLSFVHKKDLLPHPANLTLQILNRSLQLSWDCNALKELSNITEFWISVKAPHEKNFTPLQEVKCSAGETKLELQTHVTLKVDIQINEKTTHFTREIVVIPEGMEETAASNATCELYVTSMRCYWNFGKNAPDDTNYTLLLIQNNSELQCQHYENDQQRRTGKCEIPDLKINEAEMSTILLEGNNKKDIQIYAKRFEPLSKEVFQPPTNISLIFTKNEVEFYWSQPKTFYTAANHCFKYQMQDSRGNIEPDIDAKYTYKKDISSFQEECPLRMRARGKDTCYMDTNWGEWSEELKCGPVPPSSAINIITYTAIAAAVIIACLVLLLLCMRSCKLLFPAIPHPRKYSLKPTNQEKELVILIFCPNIC
;
A
#
# COMPACT_ATOMS: atom_id res chain seq x y z
N MET A 1 -41.87 -92.13 -40.27
CA MET A 1 -40.48 -91.63 -40.26
C MET A 1 -40.51 -90.11 -40.36
N ASP A 2 -41.07 -89.37 -39.41
CA ASP A 2 -40.86 -89.30 -37.95
C ASP A 2 -40.08 -88.03 -37.59
N VAL A 3 -40.86 -87.04 -37.18
CA VAL A 3 -40.63 -86.10 -36.07
C VAL A 3 -39.23 -86.17 -35.47
N LYS A 4 -38.32 -85.25 -35.86
CA LYS A 4 -37.17 -84.79 -35.04
C LYS A 4 -36.35 -83.63 -35.65
N TYR A 5 -37.00 -82.65 -36.28
CA TYR A 5 -36.33 -81.40 -36.71
C TYR A 5 -36.99 -80.14 -36.13
N ALA A 6 -37.50 -80.21 -34.91
CA ALA A 6 -38.19 -79.09 -34.25
C ALA A 6 -37.61 -78.70 -32.86
N THR A 7 -36.44 -79.20 -32.46
CA THR A 7 -35.90 -78.94 -31.11
C THR A 7 -34.44 -78.49 -31.05
N SER A 8 -33.78 -78.21 -32.16
CA SER A 8 -32.34 -77.81 -32.16
C SER A 8 -32.07 -76.41 -32.76
N VAL A 9 -33.08 -75.55 -32.85
CA VAL A 9 -32.89 -74.12 -33.22
C VAL A 9 -33.36 -73.17 -32.10
N ILE A 10 -34.03 -73.68 -31.05
CA ILE A 10 -34.56 -72.84 -29.96
C ILE A 10 -33.58 -72.73 -28.76
N TRP A 11 -32.47 -73.46 -28.76
CA TRP A 11 -31.46 -73.40 -27.68
C TRP A 11 -30.19 -72.58 -28.01
N MET A 12 -30.14 -71.89 -29.15
CA MET A 12 -29.07 -70.92 -29.48
C MET A 12 -29.55 -69.46 -29.56
N ILE A 13 -30.63 -69.11 -28.86
CA ILE A 13 -31.12 -67.72 -28.75
C ILE A 13 -30.90 -67.12 -27.34
N ILE A 14 -30.38 -67.86 -26.36
CA ILE A 14 -30.38 -67.38 -24.95
C ILE A 14 -29.01 -66.94 -24.38
N VAL A 15 -27.89 -67.03 -25.11
CA VAL A 15 -26.55 -66.72 -24.52
C VAL A 15 -25.77 -65.56 -25.17
N GLN A 16 -26.41 -64.73 -25.99
CA GLN A 16 -25.79 -63.50 -26.52
C GLN A 16 -26.71 -62.27 -26.49
N LEU A 17 -27.48 -62.14 -25.41
CA LEU A 17 -27.89 -60.80 -24.95
C LEU A 17 -26.78 -60.25 -24.07
N PRO A 18 -26.09 -59.17 -24.45
CA PRO A 18 -25.28 -58.46 -23.49
C PRO A 18 -26.24 -57.90 -22.45
N LEU A 19 -26.24 -58.49 -21.26
CA LEU A 19 -26.66 -57.85 -20.02
C LEU A 19 -25.68 -56.72 -19.72
N HIS A 20 -25.68 -55.68 -20.56
CA HIS A 20 -25.45 -54.32 -20.11
C HIS A 20 -26.83 -53.70 -19.86
N LEU A 21 -27.53 -54.27 -18.88
CA LEU A 21 -28.28 -53.42 -17.95
C LEU A 21 -27.22 -52.61 -17.22
N SER A 22 -26.73 -51.54 -17.86
CA SER A 22 -26.34 -50.38 -17.10
C SER A 22 -27.59 -49.99 -16.33
N PHE A 23 -27.65 -50.40 -15.06
CA PHE A 23 -28.40 -49.66 -14.08
C PHE A 23 -27.85 -48.24 -14.17
N VAL A 24 -28.46 -47.41 -15.01
CA VAL A 24 -28.45 -45.98 -14.79
C VAL A 24 -29.07 -45.86 -13.41
N HIS A 25 -28.22 -45.62 -12.42
CA HIS A 25 -28.69 -45.32 -11.09
C HIS A 25 -29.70 -44.19 -11.27
N LYS A 26 -30.94 -44.41 -10.83
CA LYS A 26 -32.07 -43.49 -10.97
C LYS A 26 -31.82 -42.10 -10.33
N LYS A 27 -30.61 -41.85 -9.83
CA LYS A 27 -30.10 -40.56 -9.36
C LYS A 27 -29.61 -39.61 -10.48
N ASP A 28 -29.30 -40.10 -11.67
CA ASP A 28 -28.66 -39.27 -12.71
C ASP A 28 -29.62 -38.74 -13.80
N LEU A 29 -30.93 -39.00 -13.68
CA LEU A 29 -31.98 -38.30 -14.44
C LEU A 29 -32.85 -37.48 -13.50
N LEU A 30 -32.26 -36.45 -12.89
CA LEU A 30 -33.03 -35.29 -12.46
C LEU A 30 -33.07 -34.32 -13.65
N PRO A 31 -34.25 -34.02 -14.21
CA PRO A 31 -34.41 -32.93 -15.16
C PRO A 31 -33.79 -31.65 -14.60
N HIS A 32 -33.12 -30.95 -15.50
CA HIS A 32 -32.32 -29.78 -15.20
C HIS A 32 -33.14 -28.78 -14.37
N PRO A 33 -32.66 -28.38 -13.18
CA PRO A 33 -33.49 -27.65 -12.24
C PRO A 33 -33.65 -26.21 -12.70
N ALA A 34 -34.90 -25.83 -12.91
CA ALA A 34 -35.39 -24.54 -13.38
C ALA A 34 -34.82 -24.10 -14.74
N ASN A 35 -35.68 -23.60 -15.63
CA ASN A 35 -35.23 -22.93 -16.86
C ASN A 35 -34.54 -21.61 -16.49
N LEU A 36 -33.33 -21.68 -15.94
CA LEU A 36 -32.53 -20.53 -15.58
C LEU A 36 -32.10 -19.81 -16.85
N THR A 37 -32.42 -18.53 -16.89
CA THR A 37 -31.99 -17.61 -17.92
C THR A 37 -31.34 -16.43 -17.24
N LEU A 38 -30.23 -15.98 -17.79
CA LEU A 38 -29.49 -14.82 -17.32
C LEU A 38 -29.36 -13.86 -18.48
N GLN A 39 -29.87 -12.66 -18.31
CA GLN A 39 -29.91 -11.64 -19.36
C GLN A 39 -29.38 -10.32 -18.80
N ILE A 40 -28.81 -9.48 -19.66
CA ILE A 40 -28.49 -8.10 -19.27
C ILE A 40 -29.70 -7.25 -19.62
N LEU A 41 -30.33 -6.67 -18.60
CA LEU A 41 -31.48 -5.78 -18.74
C LEU A 41 -31.21 -4.50 -17.98
N ASN A 42 -31.30 -3.36 -18.68
CA ASN A 42 -31.14 -2.02 -18.11
C ASN A 42 -29.89 -1.90 -17.21
N ARG A 43 -28.71 -2.28 -17.73
CA ARG A 43 -27.42 -2.23 -17.00
C ARG A 43 -27.36 -3.08 -15.71
N SER A 44 -28.26 -4.05 -15.58
CA SER A 44 -28.26 -5.05 -14.50
C SER A 44 -28.31 -6.45 -15.07
N LEU A 45 -27.73 -7.41 -14.38
CA LEU A 45 -27.82 -8.81 -14.72
C LEU A 45 -29.11 -9.34 -14.12
N GLN A 46 -30.04 -9.76 -14.95
CA GLN A 46 -31.33 -10.29 -14.52
C GLN A 46 -31.30 -11.81 -14.63
N LEU A 47 -31.33 -12.47 -13.47
CA LEU A 47 -31.48 -13.92 -13.39
C LEU A 47 -32.96 -14.23 -13.24
N SER A 48 -33.53 -14.92 -14.22
CA SER A 48 -34.92 -15.37 -14.24
C SER A 48 -34.98 -16.89 -14.24
N TRP A 49 -35.96 -17.45 -13.53
CA TRP A 49 -36.14 -18.90 -13.42
C TRP A 49 -37.60 -19.28 -13.61
N ASP A 50 -37.82 -20.43 -14.26
CA ASP A 50 -39.11 -21.11 -14.29
C ASP A 50 -38.99 -22.50 -13.69
N CYS A 51 -39.72 -22.71 -12.59
CA CYS A 51 -39.70 -23.95 -11.82
C CYS A 51 -40.76 -24.97 -12.25
N ASN A 52 -41.44 -24.80 -13.39
CA ASN A 52 -42.42 -25.76 -13.88
C ASN A 52 -41.86 -27.19 -13.93
N ALA A 53 -40.62 -27.36 -14.42
CA ALA A 53 -39.94 -28.66 -14.43
C ALA A 53 -39.76 -29.25 -13.00
N LEU A 54 -39.40 -28.43 -12.02
CA LEU A 54 -39.14 -28.87 -10.63
C LEU A 54 -40.42 -29.25 -9.87
N LYS A 55 -41.55 -28.60 -10.19
CA LYS A 55 -42.86 -28.92 -9.63
C LYS A 55 -43.33 -30.31 -10.07
N GLU A 56 -43.10 -30.67 -11.32
CA GLU A 56 -43.55 -31.94 -11.90
C GLU A 56 -42.79 -33.16 -11.36
N LEU A 57 -41.56 -32.97 -10.85
CA LEU A 57 -40.67 -34.09 -10.50
C LEU A 57 -40.70 -34.51 -9.03
N SER A 58 -40.92 -33.58 -8.10
CA SER A 58 -40.57 -33.86 -6.70
C SER A 58 -41.26 -33.01 -5.63
N ASN A 59 -42.37 -32.31 -5.93
CA ASN A 59 -43.06 -31.45 -4.95
C ASN A 59 -42.11 -30.45 -4.24
N ILE A 60 -41.09 -29.95 -4.94
CA ILE A 60 -40.16 -28.98 -4.37
C ILE A 60 -40.86 -27.62 -4.29
N THR A 61 -40.92 -27.05 -3.09
CA THR A 61 -41.54 -25.74 -2.83
C THR A 61 -40.54 -24.61 -2.69
N GLU A 62 -39.29 -24.89 -2.32
CA GLU A 62 -38.25 -23.91 -2.01
C GLU A 62 -36.87 -24.39 -2.48
N PHE A 63 -36.02 -23.45 -2.92
CA PHE A 63 -34.64 -23.69 -3.28
C PHE A 63 -33.78 -22.46 -3.00
N TRP A 64 -32.48 -22.65 -2.84
CA TRP A 64 -31.51 -21.55 -2.67
C TRP A 64 -30.75 -21.36 -3.97
N ILE A 65 -30.62 -20.10 -4.36
CA ILE A 65 -29.74 -19.71 -5.46
C ILE A 65 -28.52 -19.05 -4.85
N SER A 66 -27.34 -19.50 -5.27
CA SER A 66 -26.11 -18.80 -5.00
C SER A 66 -25.35 -18.60 -6.31
N VAL A 67 -24.67 -17.46 -6.42
CA VAL A 67 -23.96 -17.07 -7.63
C VAL A 67 -22.51 -16.81 -7.30
N LYS A 68 -21.64 -17.15 -8.24
CA LYS A 68 -20.20 -16.95 -8.13
C LYS A 68 -19.68 -16.36 -9.43
N ALA A 69 -19.04 -15.21 -9.33
CA ALA A 69 -18.26 -14.64 -10.43
C ALA A 69 -16.91 -15.37 -10.60
N PRO A 70 -16.24 -15.27 -11.78
CA PRO A 70 -14.98 -15.98 -12.04
C PRO A 70 -13.86 -15.65 -11.04
N HIS A 71 -13.85 -14.41 -10.53
CA HIS A 71 -12.82 -13.89 -9.63
C HIS A 71 -13.13 -14.13 -8.14
N GLU A 72 -14.31 -14.65 -7.82
CA GLU A 72 -14.73 -14.89 -6.44
C GLU A 72 -14.33 -16.30 -5.97
N LYS A 73 -13.86 -16.41 -4.73
CA LYS A 73 -13.53 -17.71 -4.16
C LYS A 73 -14.80 -18.48 -3.77
N ASN A 74 -15.77 -17.79 -3.17
CA ASN A 74 -16.98 -18.36 -2.60
C ASN A 74 -18.22 -17.91 -3.37
N PHE A 75 -19.31 -18.69 -3.27
CA PHE A 75 -20.61 -18.26 -3.78
C PHE A 75 -21.23 -17.23 -2.84
N THR A 76 -21.81 -16.17 -3.41
CA THR A 76 -22.67 -15.25 -2.68
C THR A 76 -24.10 -15.81 -2.66
N PRO A 77 -24.69 -16.06 -1.48
CA PRO A 77 -26.08 -16.51 -1.38
C PRO A 77 -27.02 -15.36 -1.77
N LEU A 78 -27.95 -15.62 -2.70
CA LEU A 78 -28.87 -14.59 -3.20
C LEU A 78 -30.18 -14.48 -2.42
N GLN A 79 -30.56 -15.54 -1.70
CA GLN A 79 -31.71 -15.70 -0.77
C GLN A 79 -32.48 -17.00 -1.05
N GLU A 80 -33.31 -17.43 -0.09
CA GLU A 80 -34.30 -18.49 -0.25
C GLU A 80 -35.39 -18.05 -1.22
N VAL A 81 -35.64 -18.86 -2.24
CA VAL A 81 -36.59 -18.55 -3.31
C VAL A 81 -37.71 -19.58 -3.31
N LYS A 82 -38.96 -19.12 -3.25
CA LYS A 82 -40.13 -19.98 -3.47
C LYS A 82 -40.15 -20.45 -4.91
N CYS A 83 -40.52 -21.71 -5.11
CA CYS A 83 -40.67 -22.40 -6.39
C CYS A 83 -41.83 -21.80 -7.22
N SER A 84 -41.62 -20.59 -7.73
CA SER A 84 -42.50 -19.80 -8.59
C SER A 84 -41.63 -19.03 -9.58
N ALA A 85 -42.17 -18.70 -10.76
CA ALA A 85 -41.46 -17.83 -11.70
C ALA A 85 -41.11 -16.51 -11.00
N GLY A 86 -39.85 -16.09 -11.15
CA GLY A 86 -39.33 -14.91 -10.48
C GLY A 86 -38.04 -14.44 -11.11
N GLU A 87 -37.64 -13.24 -10.73
CA GLU A 87 -36.49 -12.54 -11.29
C GLU A 87 -35.73 -11.86 -10.15
N THR A 88 -34.39 -11.91 -10.21
CA THR A 88 -33.53 -11.14 -9.31
C THR A 88 -32.48 -10.37 -10.10
N LYS A 89 -32.12 -9.20 -9.58
CA LYS A 89 -31.08 -8.36 -10.15
C LYS A 89 -29.76 -8.64 -9.47
N LEU A 90 -28.77 -8.90 -10.30
CA LEU A 90 -27.37 -9.10 -9.95
C LEU A 90 -26.59 -7.88 -10.43
N GLU A 91 -25.54 -7.57 -9.70
CA GLU A 91 -24.66 -6.46 -10.03
C GLU A 91 -23.77 -6.82 -11.22
N LEU A 92 -23.65 -5.88 -12.16
CA LEU A 92 -22.87 -6.08 -13.37
C LEU A 92 -21.36 -6.07 -13.04
N GLN A 93 -20.65 -7.11 -13.45
CA GLN A 93 -19.19 -7.13 -13.50
C GLN A 93 -18.72 -7.42 -14.93
N THR A 94 -17.41 -7.39 -15.19
CA THR A 94 -16.85 -7.69 -16.52
C THR A 94 -16.54 -9.17 -16.68
N HIS A 95 -16.65 -9.66 -17.92
CA HIS A 95 -16.30 -11.03 -18.33
C HIS A 95 -17.09 -12.08 -17.52
N VAL A 96 -18.41 -11.95 -17.59
CA VAL A 96 -19.34 -12.62 -16.68
C VAL A 96 -19.67 -14.02 -17.20
N THR A 97 -18.81 -14.97 -16.87
CA THR A 97 -19.23 -16.35 -16.71
C THR A 97 -19.67 -16.51 -15.26
N LEU A 98 -20.97 -16.54 -15.00
CA LEU A 98 -21.48 -16.82 -13.65
C LEU A 98 -21.64 -18.32 -13.48
N LYS A 99 -21.13 -18.82 -12.36
CA LYS A 99 -21.55 -20.12 -11.87
C LYS A 99 -22.73 -19.90 -10.95
N VAL A 100 -23.86 -20.50 -11.28
CA VAL A 100 -25.08 -20.49 -10.48
C VAL A 100 -25.19 -21.85 -9.82
N ASP A 101 -25.14 -21.90 -8.49
CA ASP A 101 -25.43 -23.11 -7.73
C ASP A 101 -26.85 -23.04 -7.19
N ILE A 102 -27.64 -24.05 -7.54
CA ILE A 102 -28.98 -24.27 -7.02
C ILE A 102 -28.90 -25.38 -5.99
N GLN A 103 -29.26 -25.07 -4.76
CA GLN A 103 -29.44 -26.05 -3.71
C GLN A 103 -30.93 -26.32 -3.52
N ILE A 104 -31.32 -27.60 -3.60
CA ILE A 104 -32.71 -28.06 -3.44
C ILE A 104 -32.84 -28.78 -2.10
N ASN A 105 -33.71 -28.25 -1.24
CA ASN A 105 -33.90 -28.65 0.16
C ASN A 105 -32.61 -28.57 1.01
N GLU A 106 -32.73 -28.47 2.33
CA GLU A 106 -31.59 -28.21 3.22
C GLU A 106 -30.47 -29.27 3.17
N LYS A 107 -30.65 -30.43 2.50
CA LYS A 107 -29.73 -31.58 2.68
C LYS A 107 -29.32 -32.46 1.49
N THR A 108 -29.82 -32.37 0.25
CA THR A 108 -29.60 -33.54 -0.65
C THR A 108 -29.22 -33.34 -2.11
N THR A 109 -29.38 -32.17 -2.73
CA THR A 109 -28.99 -32.01 -4.14
C THR A 109 -28.50 -30.60 -4.44
N HIS A 110 -27.23 -30.51 -4.87
CA HIS A 110 -26.63 -29.31 -5.46
C HIS A 110 -26.56 -29.47 -6.97
N PHE A 111 -27.02 -28.47 -7.69
CA PHE A 111 -26.87 -28.37 -9.13
C PHE A 111 -26.15 -27.08 -9.47
N THR A 112 -24.94 -27.22 -10.00
CA THR A 112 -24.18 -26.07 -10.48
C THR A 112 -24.33 -25.95 -11.99
N ARG A 113 -24.77 -24.79 -12.45
CA ARG A 113 -24.82 -24.42 -13.86
C ARG A 113 -23.89 -23.27 -14.14
N GLU A 114 -23.07 -23.42 -15.15
CA GLU A 114 -22.32 -22.30 -15.70
C GLU A 114 -23.20 -21.58 -16.72
N ILE A 115 -23.44 -20.29 -16.49
CA ILE A 115 -24.17 -19.41 -17.40
C ILE A 115 -23.20 -18.33 -17.87
N VAL A 116 -22.90 -18.38 -19.16
CA VAL A 116 -22.09 -17.36 -19.82
C VAL A 116 -23.02 -16.23 -20.25
N VAL A 117 -22.75 -15.03 -19.77
CA VAL A 117 -23.43 -13.82 -20.24
C VAL A 117 -22.61 -13.23 -21.37
N ILE A 118 -23.21 -13.16 -22.55
CA ILE A 118 -22.63 -12.47 -23.70
C ILE A 118 -23.23 -11.07 -23.69
N PRO A 119 -22.46 -10.02 -23.32
CA PRO A 119 -22.95 -8.65 -23.43
C PRO A 119 -23.29 -8.31 -24.87
N GLU A 120 -24.38 -7.55 -25.04
CA GLU A 120 -24.79 -7.03 -26.34
C GLU A 120 -23.66 -6.19 -26.96
N GLY A 121 -23.47 -6.30 -28.27
CA GLY A 121 -22.35 -5.68 -28.99
C GLY A 121 -21.38 -6.71 -29.58
N MET A 122 -20.52 -6.26 -30.49
CA MET A 122 -19.53 -7.14 -31.13
C MET A 122 -18.44 -7.55 -30.13
N GLU A 123 -17.87 -8.75 -30.32
CA GLU A 123 -16.83 -9.26 -29.42
C GLU A 123 -15.58 -8.36 -29.40
N GLU A 124 -14.99 -8.22 -28.21
CA GLU A 124 -13.82 -7.37 -27.95
C GLU A 124 -14.00 -5.87 -28.24
N THR A 125 -15.24 -5.37 -28.26
CA THR A 125 -15.54 -3.93 -28.35
C THR A 125 -15.66 -3.25 -26.99
N ALA A 126 -15.83 -4.00 -25.89
CA ALA A 126 -15.83 -3.44 -24.54
C ALA A 126 -14.51 -2.73 -24.24
N ALA A 127 -14.59 -1.64 -23.47
CA ALA A 127 -13.39 -1.04 -22.88
C ALA A 127 -12.61 -2.09 -22.08
N SER A 128 -11.30 -1.90 -21.93
CA SER A 128 -10.45 -2.85 -21.21
C SER A 128 -9.47 -2.14 -20.29
N ASN A 129 -8.91 -2.88 -19.33
CA ASN A 129 -7.93 -2.36 -18.35
C ASN A 129 -8.39 -1.10 -17.60
N ALA A 130 -9.69 -1.00 -17.30
CA ALA A 130 -10.20 0.15 -16.58
C ALA A 130 -9.67 0.17 -15.13
N THR A 131 -9.12 1.32 -14.75
CA THR A 131 -8.58 1.60 -13.43
C THR A 131 -9.02 2.98 -12.97
N CYS A 132 -9.21 3.15 -11.67
CA CYS A 132 -9.56 4.43 -11.08
C CYS A 132 -8.65 4.69 -9.89
N GLU A 133 -8.31 5.96 -9.73
CA GLU A 133 -7.50 6.53 -8.66
C GLU A 133 -8.37 7.58 -7.95
N LEU A 134 -8.54 7.41 -6.65
CA LEU A 134 -9.25 8.34 -5.79
C LEU A 134 -8.24 9.31 -5.16
N TYR A 135 -8.57 10.59 -5.21
CA TYR A 135 -7.82 11.70 -4.62
C TYR A 135 -8.71 12.41 -3.61
N VAL A 136 -8.14 13.33 -2.83
CA VAL A 136 -8.82 14.02 -1.71
C VAL A 136 -10.19 14.60 -2.07
N THR A 137 -10.38 15.11 -3.29
CA THR A 137 -11.67 15.68 -3.74
C THR A 137 -12.08 15.23 -5.14
N SER A 138 -11.32 14.36 -5.80
CA SER A 138 -11.61 13.96 -7.19
C SER A 138 -11.31 12.49 -7.40
N MET A 139 -11.83 11.93 -8.48
CA MET A 139 -11.45 10.60 -8.94
C MET A 139 -11.05 10.68 -10.41
N ARG A 140 -9.95 10.03 -10.76
CA ARG A 140 -9.48 9.90 -12.14
C ARG A 140 -9.56 8.44 -12.55
N CYS A 141 -10.24 8.19 -13.65
CA CYS A 141 -10.36 6.86 -14.23
C CYS A 141 -9.74 6.83 -15.61
N TYR A 142 -9.11 5.70 -15.95
CA TYR A 142 -8.41 5.47 -17.20
C TYR A 142 -8.83 4.12 -17.75
N TRP A 143 -8.93 4.01 -19.07
CA TRP A 143 -9.25 2.76 -19.75
C TRP A 143 -8.63 2.72 -21.14
N ASN A 144 -8.49 1.50 -21.66
CA ASN A 144 -8.18 1.26 -23.06
C ASN A 144 -9.47 1.03 -23.83
N PHE A 145 -9.49 1.45 -25.10
CA PHE A 145 -10.61 1.14 -25.97
C PHE A 145 -10.61 -0.36 -26.29
N GLY A 146 -11.77 -0.89 -26.66
CA GLY A 146 -11.88 -2.27 -27.12
C GLY A 146 -11.01 -2.51 -28.35
N LYS A 147 -10.44 -3.70 -28.47
CA LYS A 147 -9.56 -4.07 -29.59
C LYS A 147 -10.30 -3.97 -30.93
N ASN A 148 -11.56 -4.39 -30.95
CA ASN A 148 -12.41 -4.37 -32.14
C ASN A 148 -13.42 -3.22 -32.12
N ALA A 149 -13.33 -2.30 -31.15
CA ALA A 149 -14.23 -1.16 -31.12
C ALA A 149 -13.95 -0.25 -32.34
N PRO A 150 -14.96 0.23 -33.08
CA PRO A 150 -14.78 1.14 -34.21
C PRO A 150 -13.92 2.38 -33.89
N ASP A 151 -13.31 2.99 -34.90
CA ASP A 151 -12.43 4.16 -34.72
C ASP A 151 -13.17 5.41 -34.19
N ASP A 152 -14.46 5.53 -34.48
CA ASP A 152 -15.34 6.60 -34.01
C ASP A 152 -15.98 6.29 -32.63
N THR A 153 -15.52 5.24 -31.95
CA THR A 153 -16.00 4.87 -30.62
C THR A 153 -15.67 5.95 -29.60
N ASN A 154 -16.67 6.34 -28.82
CA ASN A 154 -16.48 7.14 -27.61
C ASN A 154 -17.15 6.44 -26.43
N TYR A 155 -16.43 6.32 -25.32
CA TYR A 155 -16.97 5.75 -24.09
C TYR A 155 -17.46 6.85 -23.15
N THR A 156 -18.64 6.64 -22.57
CA THR A 156 -19.20 7.43 -21.48
C THR A 156 -18.98 6.69 -20.17
N LEU A 157 -18.33 7.34 -19.20
CA LEU A 157 -18.10 6.80 -17.87
C LEU A 157 -19.22 7.23 -16.92
N LEU A 158 -19.82 6.23 -16.27
CA LEU A 158 -20.82 6.34 -15.21
C LEU A 158 -20.24 5.74 -13.93
N LEU A 159 -20.28 6.50 -12.84
CA LEU A 159 -20.00 6.00 -11.50
C LEU A 159 -21.33 5.73 -10.80
N ILE A 160 -21.52 4.51 -10.31
CA ILE A 160 -22.76 4.06 -9.69
C ILE A 160 -22.48 3.64 -8.25
N GLN A 161 -23.24 4.20 -7.31
CA GLN A 161 -23.23 3.81 -5.89
C GLN A 161 -24.60 4.06 -5.28
N ASN A 162 -25.14 3.11 -4.50
CA ASN A 162 -26.43 3.23 -3.82
C ASN A 162 -27.58 3.72 -4.73
N ASN A 163 -27.69 3.16 -5.93
CA ASN A 163 -28.65 3.55 -6.98
C ASN A 163 -28.53 5.01 -7.47
N SER A 164 -27.48 5.73 -7.07
CA SER A 164 -27.13 7.04 -7.61
C SER A 164 -26.14 6.85 -8.75
N GLU A 165 -26.41 7.51 -9.88
CA GLU A 165 -25.52 7.51 -11.05
C GLU A 165 -24.91 8.89 -11.24
N LEU A 166 -23.59 8.95 -11.39
CA LEU A 166 -22.84 10.15 -11.68
C LEU A 166 -22.09 9.98 -13.00
N GLN A 167 -22.50 10.75 -14.02
CA GLN A 167 -21.80 10.76 -15.30
C GLN A 167 -20.61 11.73 -15.27
N CYS A 168 -19.47 11.24 -15.74
CA CYS A 168 -18.29 12.09 -15.91
C CYS A 168 -18.50 13.18 -16.96
N GLN A 169 -17.89 14.34 -16.73
CA GLN A 169 -17.99 15.52 -17.60
C GLN A 169 -16.63 15.98 -18.17
N HIS A 170 -15.50 15.60 -17.56
CA HIS A 170 -14.18 16.04 -17.99
C HIS A 170 -13.39 14.88 -18.60
N TYR A 171 -13.50 14.73 -19.92
CA TYR A 171 -12.82 13.66 -20.66
C TYR A 171 -11.55 14.14 -21.34
N GLU A 172 -10.55 13.26 -21.35
CA GLU A 172 -9.30 13.39 -22.09
C GLU A 172 -9.07 12.08 -22.86
N ASN A 173 -9.59 12.01 -24.08
CA ASN A 173 -9.42 10.83 -24.93
C ASN A 173 -8.21 11.00 -25.85
N ASP A 174 -7.36 9.99 -25.88
CA ASP A 174 -6.25 9.88 -26.81
C ASP A 174 -6.61 8.85 -27.89
N GLN A 175 -7.10 9.35 -29.03
CA GLN A 175 -7.52 8.52 -30.15
C GLN A 175 -6.35 7.76 -30.79
N GLN A 176 -5.13 8.32 -30.78
CA GLN A 176 -3.95 7.66 -31.35
C GLN A 176 -3.52 6.48 -30.49
N ARG A 177 -3.53 6.65 -29.17
CA ARG A 177 -3.20 5.57 -28.22
C ARG A 177 -4.38 4.67 -27.91
N ARG A 178 -5.59 5.01 -28.40
CA ARG A 178 -6.84 4.28 -28.12
C ARG A 178 -7.09 4.15 -26.62
N THR A 179 -6.88 5.24 -25.88
CA THR A 179 -7.07 5.31 -24.43
C THR A 179 -7.99 6.45 -24.04
N GLY A 180 -8.81 6.23 -23.02
CA GLY A 180 -9.68 7.25 -22.44
C GLY A 180 -9.29 7.56 -21.00
N LYS A 181 -9.46 8.82 -20.62
CA LYS A 181 -9.32 9.31 -19.26
C LYS A 181 -10.53 10.17 -18.93
N CYS A 182 -10.99 10.09 -17.70
CA CYS A 182 -12.02 10.96 -17.17
C CYS A 182 -11.63 11.43 -15.75
N GLU A 183 -11.91 12.69 -15.45
CA GLU A 183 -11.83 13.23 -14.10
C GLU A 183 -13.21 13.68 -13.59
N ILE A 184 -13.53 13.25 -12.37
CA ILE A 184 -14.73 13.65 -11.65
C ILE A 184 -14.28 14.52 -10.46
N PRO A 185 -14.32 15.86 -10.59
CA PRO A 185 -14.02 16.76 -9.48
C PRO A 185 -15.17 16.80 -8.47
N ASP A 186 -14.87 17.27 -7.26
CA ASP A 186 -15.79 17.45 -6.14
C ASP A 186 -16.66 16.20 -5.86
N LEU A 187 -16.02 15.03 -5.97
CA LEU A 187 -16.69 13.74 -5.82
C LEU A 187 -17.21 13.57 -4.39
N LYS A 188 -18.46 13.08 -4.28
CA LYS A 188 -19.07 12.69 -3.00
C LYS A 188 -19.60 11.27 -3.14
N ILE A 189 -18.92 10.34 -2.51
CA ILE A 189 -19.30 8.93 -2.42
C ILE A 189 -19.15 8.47 -0.97
N ASN A 190 -19.92 7.45 -0.60
CA ASN A 190 -19.78 6.78 0.69
C ASN A 190 -18.62 5.80 0.60
N GLU A 191 -17.60 6.00 1.43
CA GLU A 191 -16.39 5.19 1.44
C GLU A 191 -16.60 3.75 1.93
N ALA A 192 -17.64 3.52 2.75
CA ALA A 192 -17.98 2.21 3.29
C ALA A 192 -18.76 1.32 2.31
N GLU A 193 -19.24 1.90 1.21
CA GLU A 193 -20.07 1.20 0.23
C GLU A 193 -19.29 0.95 -1.06
N MET A 194 -19.55 -0.20 -1.66
CA MET A 194 -18.97 -0.54 -2.96
C MET A 194 -19.44 0.42 -4.05
N SER A 195 -18.53 0.76 -4.95
CA SER A 195 -18.81 1.56 -6.13
C SER A 195 -18.62 0.73 -7.40
N THR A 196 -19.35 1.08 -8.46
CA THR A 196 -19.20 0.45 -9.77
C THR A 196 -18.89 1.53 -10.81
N ILE A 197 -17.81 1.36 -11.57
CA ILE A 197 -17.62 2.11 -12.82
C ILE A 197 -18.29 1.34 -13.95
N LEU A 198 -18.98 2.07 -14.83
CA LEU A 198 -19.61 1.54 -16.02
C LEU A 198 -19.22 2.40 -17.22
N LEU A 199 -18.72 1.77 -18.27
CA LEU A 199 -18.30 2.40 -19.53
C LEU A 199 -19.23 1.94 -20.64
N GLU A 200 -20.00 2.87 -21.20
CA GLU A 200 -20.88 2.62 -22.35
C GLU A 200 -20.30 3.23 -23.61
N GLY A 201 -20.29 2.48 -24.71
CA GLY A 201 -20.02 3.05 -26.03
C GLY A 201 -21.17 3.95 -26.51
N ASN A 202 -20.84 4.90 -27.39
CA ASN A 202 -21.78 5.76 -28.10
C ASN A 202 -22.84 4.98 -28.90
N ASN A 203 -22.51 3.80 -29.43
CA ASN A 203 -23.47 2.89 -30.04
C ASN A 203 -23.64 1.61 -29.21
N LYS A 204 -24.72 1.56 -28.43
CA LYS A 204 -25.03 0.44 -27.52
C LYS A 204 -25.26 -0.90 -28.22
N LYS A 205 -25.61 -0.90 -29.51
CA LYS A 205 -25.86 -2.13 -30.27
C LYS A 205 -24.57 -2.78 -30.77
N ASP A 206 -23.53 -1.98 -30.94
CA ASP A 206 -22.28 -2.41 -31.57
C ASP A 206 -21.16 -2.56 -30.54
N ILE A 207 -21.23 -1.83 -29.42
CA ILE A 207 -20.18 -1.75 -28.42
C ILE A 207 -20.65 -2.36 -27.09
N GLN A 208 -19.92 -3.38 -26.64
CA GLN A 208 -20.14 -4.04 -25.37
C GLN A 208 -19.88 -3.10 -24.18
N ILE A 209 -20.74 -3.21 -23.17
CA ILE A 209 -20.57 -2.47 -21.91
C ILE A 209 -19.45 -3.09 -21.07
N TYR A 210 -18.71 -2.24 -20.39
CA TYR A 210 -17.74 -2.65 -19.37
C TYR A 210 -18.22 -2.17 -18.00
N ALA A 211 -18.24 -3.03 -17.00
CA ALA A 211 -18.57 -2.67 -15.62
C ALA A 211 -17.60 -3.31 -14.62
N LYS A 212 -17.09 -2.51 -13.68
CA LYS A 212 -16.17 -3.00 -12.65
C LYS A 212 -16.54 -2.44 -11.29
N ARG A 213 -16.77 -3.34 -10.35
CA ARG A 213 -16.98 -3.01 -8.94
C ARG A 213 -15.64 -2.85 -8.23
N PHE A 214 -15.58 -1.91 -7.29
CA PHE A 214 -14.40 -1.64 -6.49
C PHE A 214 -14.76 -1.02 -5.14
N GLU A 215 -13.91 -1.26 -4.15
CA GLU A 215 -13.94 -0.58 -2.85
C GLU A 215 -13.26 0.78 -3.01
N PRO A 216 -13.95 1.90 -2.72
CA PRO A 216 -13.36 3.24 -2.87
C PRO A 216 -12.04 3.42 -2.11
N LEU A 217 -11.99 2.90 -0.88
CA LEU A 217 -10.83 2.99 0.01
C LEU A 217 -9.56 2.33 -0.57
N SER A 218 -9.75 1.26 -1.33
CA SER A 218 -8.67 0.52 -1.99
C SER A 218 -8.11 1.23 -3.23
N LYS A 219 -8.68 2.38 -3.62
CA LYS A 219 -8.29 3.17 -4.80
C LYS A 219 -7.68 4.51 -4.44
N GLU A 220 -7.60 4.85 -3.16
CA GLU A 220 -7.06 6.14 -2.75
C GLU A 220 -5.55 6.21 -2.93
N VAL A 221 -5.11 7.21 -3.71
CA VAL A 221 -3.70 7.52 -3.89
C VAL A 221 -3.29 8.52 -2.82
N PHE A 222 -2.49 8.06 -1.86
CA PHE A 222 -2.06 8.90 -0.74
C PHE A 222 -1.05 9.96 -1.18
N GLN A 223 -1.33 11.20 -0.77
CA GLN A 223 -0.35 12.27 -0.80
C GLN A 223 0.77 12.00 0.22
N PRO A 224 1.96 12.59 0.06
CA PRO A 224 2.98 12.53 1.08
C PRO A 224 2.50 13.14 2.41
N PRO A 225 3.04 12.68 3.55
CA PRO A 225 2.78 13.29 4.85
C PRO A 225 3.14 14.78 4.88
N THR A 226 2.46 15.55 5.73
CA THR A 226 2.66 17.00 5.84
C THR A 226 3.33 17.36 7.16
N ASN A 227 3.80 18.61 7.30
CA ASN A 227 4.44 19.12 8.53
C ASN A 227 5.62 18.26 9.01
N ILE A 228 6.44 17.77 8.08
CA ILE A 228 7.62 16.98 8.40
C ILE A 228 8.65 17.89 9.07
N SER A 229 9.00 17.59 10.32
CA SER A 229 9.95 18.37 11.11
C SER A 229 10.89 17.47 11.91
N LEU A 230 12.02 18.03 12.33
CA LEU A 230 13.10 17.33 13.00
C LEU A 230 13.48 18.09 14.27
N ILE A 231 13.64 17.36 15.36
CA ILE A 231 14.17 17.89 16.61
C ILE A 231 15.48 17.19 16.91
N PHE A 232 16.57 17.96 16.93
CA PHE A 232 17.89 17.49 17.30
C PHE A 232 18.05 17.55 18.82
N THR A 233 18.30 16.39 19.42
CA THR A 233 18.72 16.24 20.82
C THR A 233 20.20 15.86 20.85
N LYS A 234 20.81 15.81 22.04
CA LYS A 234 22.25 15.57 22.24
C LYS A 234 22.79 14.33 21.51
N ASN A 235 22.02 13.25 21.48
CA ASN A 235 22.40 11.97 20.87
C ASN A 235 21.37 11.44 19.84
N GLU A 236 20.20 12.05 19.74
CA GLU A 236 19.06 11.53 18.99
C GLU A 236 18.47 12.61 18.09
N VAL A 237 17.93 12.19 16.95
CA VAL A 237 17.07 12.99 16.07
C VAL A 237 15.66 12.41 16.14
N GLU A 238 14.70 13.25 16.52
CA GLU A 238 13.28 12.88 16.57
C GLU A 238 12.53 13.52 15.40
N PHE A 239 11.81 12.69 14.65
CA PHE A 239 11.07 13.07 13.45
C PHE A 239 9.61 13.28 13.83
N TYR A 240 8.96 14.32 13.31
CA TYR A 240 7.54 14.56 13.50
C TYR A 240 6.86 14.79 12.17
N TRP A 241 5.63 14.31 12.03
CA TRP A 241 4.81 14.57 10.85
C TRP A 241 3.33 14.49 11.15
N SER A 242 2.55 15.09 10.26
CA SER A 242 1.09 14.97 10.22
C SER A 242 0.68 13.97 9.14
N GLN A 243 -0.39 13.22 9.39
CA GLN A 243 -0.93 12.28 8.41
C GLN A 243 -1.30 13.00 7.09
N PRO A 244 -1.24 12.29 5.95
CA PRO A 244 -1.74 12.82 4.68
C PRO A 244 -3.21 13.22 4.80
N LYS A 245 -3.61 14.22 4.01
CA LYS A 245 -5.03 14.47 3.77
C LYS A 245 -5.58 13.34 2.92
N THR A 246 -6.75 12.86 3.29
CA THR A 246 -7.45 11.78 2.62
C THR A 246 -8.86 12.22 2.23
N PHE A 247 -9.47 11.52 1.28
CA PHE A 247 -10.84 11.73 0.81
C PHE A 247 -11.85 11.63 1.94
N TYR A 248 -11.62 10.70 2.87
CA TYR A 248 -12.39 10.50 4.10
C TYR A 248 -11.47 10.59 5.31
N THR A 249 -12.02 10.76 6.52
CA THR A 249 -11.20 10.90 7.73
C THR A 249 -10.67 9.54 8.18
N ALA A 250 -9.45 9.18 7.75
CA ALA A 250 -8.80 7.94 8.16
C ALA A 250 -8.16 8.07 9.55
N ALA A 251 -8.18 6.98 10.32
CA ALA A 251 -7.53 6.90 11.61
C ALA A 251 -6.02 6.71 11.46
N ASN A 252 -5.23 7.34 12.34
CA ASN A 252 -3.77 7.32 12.21
C ASN A 252 -3.17 5.90 12.14
N HIS A 253 -3.72 4.96 12.92
CA HIS A 253 -3.21 3.58 12.97
C HIS A 253 -3.33 2.84 11.63
N CYS A 254 -4.11 3.36 10.67
CA CYS A 254 -4.29 2.82 9.32
C CYS A 254 -3.17 3.20 8.35
N PHE A 255 -2.22 4.06 8.74
CA PHE A 255 -1.10 4.44 7.89
C PHE A 255 0.18 3.70 8.27
N LYS A 256 1.01 3.47 7.26
CA LYS A 256 2.43 3.15 7.40
C LYS A 256 3.26 4.17 6.63
N TYR A 257 4.45 4.45 7.13
CA TYR A 257 5.35 5.42 6.55
C TYR A 257 6.67 4.79 6.11
N GLN A 258 7.28 5.38 5.10
CA GLN A 258 8.63 5.07 4.64
C GLN A 258 9.43 6.35 4.59
N MET A 259 10.67 6.25 5.04
CA MET A 259 11.58 7.36 5.09
C MET A 259 12.82 7.02 4.26
N GLN A 260 13.24 7.95 3.41
CA GLN A 260 14.45 7.83 2.61
C GLN A 260 15.45 8.88 3.04
N ASP A 261 16.69 8.45 3.29
CA ASP A 261 17.81 9.35 3.57
C ASP A 261 18.50 9.84 2.29
N SER A 262 19.45 10.77 2.46
CA SER A 262 20.25 11.37 1.39
C SER A 262 21.09 10.38 0.59
N ARG A 263 21.39 9.22 1.18
CA ARG A 263 22.13 8.12 0.55
C ARG A 263 21.21 7.15 -0.18
N GLY A 264 19.90 7.40 -0.16
CA GLY A 264 18.87 6.55 -0.78
C GLY A 264 18.48 5.34 0.07
N ASN A 265 18.99 5.22 1.31
CA ASN A 265 18.58 4.13 2.19
C ASN A 265 17.15 4.35 2.64
N ILE A 266 16.34 3.30 2.54
CA ILE A 266 14.93 3.33 2.90
C ILE A 266 14.76 2.63 4.23
N GLU A 267 14.22 3.34 5.21
CA GLU A 267 13.70 2.76 6.43
C GLU A 267 12.25 2.30 6.19
N PRO A 268 11.97 0.99 6.20
CA PRO A 268 10.65 0.48 5.86
C PRO A 268 9.70 0.47 7.07
N ASP A 269 8.41 0.61 6.79
CA ASP A 269 7.31 0.26 7.71
C ASP A 269 7.37 0.94 9.10
N ILE A 270 7.60 2.25 9.10
CA ILE A 270 7.43 3.08 10.29
C ILE A 270 5.93 3.12 10.62
N ASP A 271 5.55 2.50 11.73
CA ASP A 271 4.17 2.54 12.22
C ASP A 271 3.76 3.96 12.63
N ALA A 272 2.45 4.21 12.66
CA ALA A 272 1.85 5.51 12.93
C ALA A 272 1.98 6.02 14.38
N LYS A 273 3.17 5.90 14.96
CA LYS A 273 3.61 6.81 16.01
C LYS A 273 4.10 8.04 15.28
N TYR A 274 3.51 9.20 15.55
CA TYR A 274 3.91 10.49 14.98
C TYR A 274 5.38 10.87 15.22
N THR A 275 6.14 10.00 15.89
CA THR A 275 7.54 10.15 16.16
C THR A 275 8.33 8.90 15.80
N TYR A 276 9.48 9.14 15.18
CA TYR A 276 10.53 8.15 14.96
C TYR A 276 11.83 8.71 15.51
N LYS A 277 12.69 7.85 16.08
CA LYS A 277 13.95 8.27 16.71
C LYS A 277 15.12 7.56 16.05
N LYS A 278 16.17 8.32 15.73
CA LYS A 278 17.41 7.79 15.15
C LYS A 278 18.62 8.40 15.85
N ASP A 279 19.73 7.68 15.89
CA ASP A 279 20.99 8.19 16.44
C ASP A 279 21.55 9.33 15.55
N ILE A 280 22.04 10.40 16.18
CA ILE A 280 22.56 11.58 15.49
C ILE A 280 23.76 11.27 14.57
N SER A 281 24.54 10.22 14.88
CA SER A 281 25.65 9.74 14.04
C SER A 281 25.19 9.31 12.64
N SER A 282 23.93 8.90 12.49
CA SER A 282 23.36 8.54 11.19
C SER A 282 23.06 9.75 10.29
N PHE A 283 23.05 10.96 10.86
CA PHE A 283 22.63 12.21 10.24
C PHE A 283 23.80 13.14 9.91
N GLN A 284 25.03 12.71 10.17
CA GLN A 284 26.13 13.60 10.49
C GLN A 284 26.66 14.45 9.32
N GLU A 285 26.24 14.24 8.07
CA GLU A 285 26.79 15.06 6.97
C GLU A 285 25.80 15.64 5.97
N GLU A 286 24.72 14.97 5.51
CA GLU A 286 23.86 15.58 4.48
C GLU A 286 22.41 15.09 4.59
N CYS A 287 21.46 16.01 4.58
CA CYS A 287 20.03 15.73 4.60
C CYS A 287 19.41 16.35 3.35
N PRO A 288 19.00 15.50 2.40
CA PRO A 288 17.57 15.46 2.12
C PRO A 288 16.91 14.20 2.68
N LEU A 289 15.85 14.42 3.45
CA LEU A 289 14.94 13.38 3.89
C LEU A 289 13.67 13.46 3.05
N ARG A 290 13.20 12.32 2.55
CA ARG A 290 11.87 12.23 1.95
C ARG A 290 11.04 11.23 2.71
N MET A 291 9.73 11.47 2.77
CA MET A 291 8.81 10.55 3.42
C MET A 291 7.58 10.33 2.56
N ARG A 292 7.03 9.11 2.59
CA ARG A 292 5.79 8.76 1.91
C ARG A 292 4.92 7.88 2.80
N ALA A 293 3.65 7.76 2.43
CA ALA A 293 2.67 6.99 3.17
C ALA A 293 2.04 5.91 2.30
N ARG A 294 1.52 4.88 2.96
CA ARG A 294 0.57 3.91 2.41
C ARG A 294 -0.49 3.56 3.45
N GLY A 295 -1.61 3.03 2.99
CA GLY A 295 -2.64 2.46 3.84
C GLY A 295 -2.31 1.05 4.30
N LYS A 296 -3.10 0.57 5.28
CA LYS A 296 -3.10 -0.81 5.74
C LYS A 296 -4.32 -1.53 5.19
N ASP A 297 -4.11 -2.76 4.73
CA ASP A 297 -5.16 -3.68 4.27
C ASP A 297 -6.22 -3.94 5.36
N THR A 298 -5.82 -3.97 6.63
CA THR A 298 -6.73 -4.10 7.78
C THR A 298 -7.74 -2.95 7.92
N CYS A 299 -7.48 -1.83 7.25
CA CYS A 299 -8.38 -0.68 7.16
C CYS A 299 -9.02 -0.54 5.77
N TYR A 300 -8.93 -1.56 4.91
CA TYR A 300 -9.45 -1.58 3.54
C TYR A 300 -8.86 -0.50 2.62
N MET A 301 -7.69 0.04 2.99
CA MET A 301 -7.01 1.10 2.24
C MET A 301 -6.04 0.54 1.21
N ASP A 302 -5.68 1.35 0.20
CA ASP A 302 -4.63 0.97 -0.73
C ASP A 302 -3.29 0.72 0.00
N THR A 303 -2.63 -0.36 -0.35
CA THR A 303 -1.33 -0.78 0.22
C THR A 303 -0.15 -0.37 -0.65
N ASN A 304 -0.42 0.20 -1.82
CA ASN A 304 0.60 0.83 -2.66
C ASN A 304 1.17 2.07 -1.98
N TRP A 305 2.45 2.33 -2.25
CA TRP A 305 3.13 3.52 -1.75
C TRP A 305 2.72 4.74 -2.56
N GLY A 306 2.31 5.80 -1.86
CA GLY A 306 2.11 7.11 -2.46
C GLY A 306 3.41 7.80 -2.87
N GLU A 307 3.26 9.04 -3.33
CA GLU A 307 4.39 9.86 -3.76
C GLU A 307 5.31 10.26 -2.59
N TRP A 308 6.57 10.50 -2.92
CA TRP A 308 7.54 11.03 -1.95
C TRP A 308 7.25 12.50 -1.64
N SER A 309 7.45 12.89 -0.38
CA SER A 309 7.45 14.30 0.01
C SER A 309 8.58 15.05 -0.70
N GLU A 310 8.45 16.37 -0.70
CA GLU A 310 9.59 17.23 -0.98
C GLU A 310 10.75 16.92 -0.03
N GLU A 311 11.96 17.17 -0.51
CA GLU A 311 13.17 16.99 0.28
C GLU A 311 13.22 17.99 1.41
N LEU A 312 13.28 17.46 2.63
CA LEU A 312 13.52 18.30 3.79
C LEU A 312 14.97 18.77 3.79
N LYS A 313 15.17 20.09 3.75
CA LYS A 313 16.49 20.70 3.90
C LYS A 313 16.77 20.86 5.39
N CYS A 314 17.63 20.00 5.93
CA CYS A 314 18.05 20.17 7.31
C CYS A 314 19.06 21.31 7.44
N GLY A 315 18.92 22.10 8.51
CA GLY A 315 19.95 23.06 8.92
C GLY A 315 21.23 22.35 9.38
N PRO A 316 22.35 23.07 9.52
CA PRO A 316 23.61 22.49 9.97
C PRO A 316 23.44 21.82 11.33
N VAL A 317 23.85 20.55 11.43
CA VAL A 317 23.89 19.80 12.70
C VAL A 317 24.75 20.61 13.67
N PRO A 318 24.25 20.96 14.88
CA PRO A 318 25.07 21.67 15.85
C PRO A 318 26.33 20.84 16.12
N PRO A 319 27.53 21.43 16.05
CA PRO A 319 28.77 20.68 16.16
C PRO A 319 28.74 19.89 17.46
N SER A 320 28.95 18.57 17.36
CA SER A 320 29.07 17.68 18.50
C SER A 320 30.02 18.33 19.50
N SER A 321 29.66 18.38 20.78
CA SER A 321 30.50 18.89 21.87
C SER A 321 31.75 18.04 22.12
N ALA A 322 32.31 17.40 21.10
CA ALA A 322 33.73 17.12 20.99
C ALA A 322 34.44 18.46 20.86
N ILE A 323 34.42 19.20 21.97
CA ILE A 323 35.23 20.37 22.26
C ILE A 323 36.67 19.91 22.15
N ASN A 324 37.20 19.90 20.93
CA ASN A 324 38.49 20.43 20.53
C ASN A 324 39.63 20.21 21.55
N ILE A 325 39.71 19.01 22.13
CA ILE A 325 40.70 18.62 23.15
C ILE A 325 42.10 18.94 22.62
N ILE A 326 42.32 18.73 21.32
CA ILE A 326 43.56 19.03 20.61
C ILE A 326 43.89 20.53 20.64
N THR A 327 42.91 21.43 20.49
CA THR A 327 43.17 22.88 20.58
C THR A 327 43.46 23.33 22.01
N TYR A 328 42.75 22.79 23.01
CA TYR A 328 43.02 23.13 24.42
C TYR A 328 44.35 22.57 24.89
N THR A 329 44.73 21.35 24.48
CA THR A 329 46.05 20.78 24.78
C THR A 329 47.16 21.54 24.05
N ALA A 330 46.95 21.98 22.80
CA ALA A 330 47.91 22.79 22.07
C ALA A 330 48.14 24.16 22.72
N ILE A 331 47.06 24.84 23.17
CA ILE A 331 47.16 26.13 23.87
C ILE A 331 47.89 25.94 25.22
N ALA A 332 47.52 24.92 26.00
CA ALA A 332 48.19 24.63 27.27
C ALA A 332 49.69 24.33 27.09
N ALA A 333 50.05 23.54 26.07
CA ALA A 333 51.45 23.25 25.75
C ALA A 333 52.22 24.51 25.33
N ALA A 334 51.62 25.38 24.50
CA ALA A 334 52.23 26.63 24.09
C ALA A 334 52.51 27.57 25.27
N VAL A 335 51.58 27.66 26.22
CA VAL A 335 51.75 28.46 27.44
C VAL A 335 52.89 27.92 28.32
N ILE A 336 52.97 26.60 28.49
CA ILE A 336 54.05 25.97 29.26
C ILE A 336 55.42 26.24 28.61
N ILE A 337 55.52 26.12 27.29
CA ILE A 337 56.76 26.40 26.55
C ILE A 337 57.15 27.87 26.71
N ALA A 338 56.21 28.81 26.60
CA ALA A 338 56.47 30.24 26.78
C ALA A 338 56.99 30.56 28.19
N CYS A 339 56.38 29.98 29.24
CA CYS A 339 56.84 30.12 30.61
C CYS A 339 58.26 29.56 30.81
N LEU A 340 58.57 28.41 30.22
CA LEU A 340 59.92 27.82 30.28
C LEU A 340 60.96 28.70 29.59
N VAL A 341 60.65 29.28 28.43
CA VAL A 341 61.54 30.20 27.72
C VAL A 341 61.79 31.46 28.54
N LEU A 342 60.76 32.04 29.15
CA LEU A 342 60.89 33.22 30.02
C LEU A 342 61.76 32.92 31.25
N LEU A 343 61.58 31.77 31.89
CA LEU A 343 62.43 31.33 33.00
C LEU A 343 63.89 31.15 32.56
N LEU A 344 64.14 30.55 31.39
CA LEU A 344 65.50 30.39 30.88
C LEU A 344 66.16 31.73 30.55
N LEU A 345 65.41 32.69 30.01
CA LEU A 345 65.89 34.04 29.74
C LEU A 345 66.24 34.77 31.04
N CYS A 346 65.34 34.76 32.02
CA CYS A 346 65.54 35.29 33.39
C CYS A 346 66.80 34.69 34.05
N MET A 347 66.96 33.37 34.00
CA MET A 347 68.13 32.68 34.55
C MET A 347 69.43 33.07 33.83
N ARG A 348 69.36 33.39 32.53
CA ARG A 348 70.50 33.86 31.75
C ARG A 348 70.88 35.30 32.09
N SER A 349 69.91 36.18 32.33
CA SER A 349 70.16 37.55 32.81
C SER A 349 70.78 37.54 34.22
N CYS A 350 70.28 36.69 35.12
CA CYS A 350 70.83 36.55 36.47
C CYS A 350 72.31 36.10 36.49
N LYS A 351 72.73 35.26 35.53
CA LYS A 351 74.15 34.85 35.39
C LYS A 351 75.05 35.93 34.78
N LEU A 352 74.50 36.88 34.02
CA LEU A 352 75.28 37.98 33.44
C LEU A 352 75.50 39.14 34.43
N LEU A 353 74.56 39.37 35.35
CA LEU A 353 74.60 40.49 36.30
C LEU A 353 75.46 40.22 37.55
N PHE A 354 75.83 38.97 37.83
CA PHE A 354 76.73 38.59 38.93
C PHE A 354 77.83 37.63 38.44
N PRO A 355 78.99 38.13 37.97
CA PRO A 355 80.13 37.26 37.74
C PRO A 355 80.64 36.68 39.06
N ALA A 356 81.22 35.47 39.01
CA ALA A 356 81.72 34.76 40.19
C ALA A 356 82.75 35.61 40.96
N ILE A 357 82.50 35.83 42.25
CA ILE A 357 83.36 36.59 43.16
C ILE A 357 84.73 35.88 43.27
N PRO A 358 85.88 36.54 43.04
CA PRO A 358 87.18 35.92 43.22
C PRO A 358 87.48 35.69 44.71
N HIS A 359 88.12 34.55 45.00
CA HIS A 359 88.45 34.08 46.34
C HIS A 359 89.20 35.14 47.17
N PRO A 360 88.81 35.41 48.43
CA PRO A 360 89.58 36.29 49.30
C PRO A 360 90.86 35.61 49.79
N ARG A 361 92.00 36.31 49.65
CA ARG A 361 93.27 35.94 50.28
C ARG A 361 93.12 35.99 51.80
N LYS A 362 93.63 34.97 52.48
CA LYS A 362 93.70 34.87 53.94
C LYS A 362 94.59 36.00 54.48
N TYR A 363 94.02 36.86 55.32
CA TYR A 363 94.78 37.67 56.26
C TYR A 363 94.31 37.34 57.68
N SER A 364 95.28 36.96 58.51
CA SER A 364 95.12 36.65 59.93
C SER A 364 95.17 37.95 60.72
N LEU A 365 94.13 38.29 61.47
CA LEU A 365 94.16 39.26 62.55
C LEU A 365 93.23 38.80 63.69
N LYS A 366 93.78 38.81 64.91
CA LYS A 366 93.22 38.30 66.18
C LYS A 366 91.98 39.08 66.65
N PRO A 367 91.14 38.47 67.50
CA PRO A 367 89.83 39.02 67.88
C PRO A 367 89.95 40.03 69.02
N THR A 368 89.08 41.04 69.02
CA THR A 368 88.69 41.72 70.27
C THR A 368 87.28 42.30 70.10
N ASN A 369 86.34 41.70 70.84
CA ASN A 369 85.03 42.16 71.35
C ASN A 369 84.23 43.15 70.49
N GLN A 370 83.12 42.71 69.88
CA GLN A 370 81.74 42.80 70.43
C GLN A 370 81.42 44.23 70.90
N GLU A 371 80.46 44.96 70.33
CA GLU A 371 79.13 44.58 69.88
C GLU A 371 78.54 45.80 69.12
N LYS A 372 77.87 45.60 67.97
CA LYS A 372 76.69 46.38 67.55
C LYS A 372 76.13 45.94 66.20
N GLU A 373 74.82 45.72 66.24
CA GLU A 373 73.81 45.88 65.20
C GLU A 373 73.69 44.87 64.05
N LEU A 374 72.74 43.99 64.29
CA LEU A 374 71.74 43.45 63.37
C LEU A 374 71.28 44.48 62.31
N VAL A 375 71.61 44.21 61.04
CA VAL A 375 70.81 44.67 59.89
C VAL A 375 70.63 43.46 58.96
N ILE A 376 69.58 42.70 59.23
CA ILE A 376 69.02 41.76 58.24
C ILE A 376 68.19 42.60 57.28
N LEU A 377 68.77 43.00 56.16
CA LEU A 377 68.00 43.51 55.02
C LEU A 377 67.69 42.34 54.08
N ILE A 378 66.52 41.73 54.32
CA ILE A 378 65.78 41.02 53.29
C ILE A 378 65.24 42.09 52.34
N PHE A 379 65.82 42.18 51.15
CA PHE A 379 65.13 42.75 49.99
C PHE A 379 65.48 41.92 48.76
N CYS A 380 64.58 40.97 48.47
CA CYS A 380 64.32 40.54 47.10
C CYS A 380 62.81 40.27 47.06
N PRO A 381 62.05 41.24 46.53
CA PRO A 381 61.34 40.89 45.30
C PRO A 381 61.31 42.07 44.36
N ASN A 382 61.90 41.92 43.18
CA ASN A 382 61.37 42.53 41.97
C ASN A 382 62.01 41.82 40.78
N ILE A 383 61.23 40.90 40.22
CA ILE A 383 61.04 40.72 38.78
C ILE A 383 62.25 41.16 37.95
N CYS A 384 63.08 40.18 37.62
CA CYS A 384 63.87 40.10 36.39
C CYS A 384 63.93 38.62 36.01
#